data_AF-A0A7X6N5D1-F1
#
_entry.id   AF-A0A7X6N5D1-F1
#
_cell.length_a   1.000
_cell.length_b   1.000
_cell.length_c   1.000
_cell.angle_alpha   90.00
_cell.angle_beta   90.00
_cell.angle_gamma   90.00
#
_symmetry.space_group_name_H-M   'P 1'
#
loop_
_entity.id
_entity.type
_entity.pdbx_description
1 polymer ?
#
loop_
_entity_poly.entity_id
_entity_poly.type
_entity_poly.pdbx_seq_one_letter_code
_entity_poly.pdbx_strand_id
1 'polypeptide(L)'
;MYLKNLKAKFITIIALGSIFIFSGCSASTEQSKSIATETKNSEMIQNEKEKISQKTETIQSETDNDTKLSDYKQLINESNSYAKSEKNDKKVVQFYDDSIIKIKTNFKKHDEKVLKENQSDHVDQESKNKLIQKTNTLTDLKKWIQKENTDVYKKDEFTAITTKIDKLVLTYQAQSKKIADAEKAAAQKAAAEKAAAEQAAAQKAVVQSTKTQNQESVSSQGYKRDARGRWHRPNGQYASKVEIAKAGLAW
;
A
#
# COMPACT_ATOMS: atom_id res chain seq x y z
N MET A 1 28.34 -1.53 33.31
CA MET A 1 28.54 -2.37 32.12
C MET A 1 28.95 -1.43 30.97
N TYR A 2 30.25 -1.42 30.68
CA TYR A 2 30.90 -0.59 29.66
C TYR A 2 30.62 -1.13 28.27
N LEU A 3 30.44 -0.25 27.27
CA LEU A 3 31.07 -0.35 25.95
C LEU A 3 30.78 0.93 25.14
N LYS A 4 31.74 1.86 25.22
CA LYS A 4 31.95 2.94 24.26
C LYS A 4 32.54 2.31 23.00
N ASN A 5 31.97 2.58 21.83
CA ASN A 5 32.56 2.14 20.57
C ASN A 5 33.26 3.30 19.85
N LEU A 6 34.57 3.11 19.76
CA LEU A 6 35.58 3.85 19.00
C LEU A 6 35.21 3.96 17.52
N LYS A 7 35.37 5.15 16.93
CA LYS A 7 35.78 5.27 15.52
C LYS A 7 36.89 6.29 15.39
N ALA A 8 37.90 5.86 14.65
CA ALA A 8 39.29 6.27 14.70
C ALA A 8 39.52 7.71 14.21
N LYS A 9 40.37 8.44 14.93
CA LYS A 9 41.00 9.67 14.45
C LYS A 9 42.18 9.27 13.56
N PHE A 10 42.09 9.55 12.27
CA PHE A 10 43.24 9.49 11.37
C PHE A 10 44.18 10.64 11.73
N ILE A 11 45.33 10.31 12.31
CA ILE A 11 46.46 11.21 12.47
C ILE A 11 47.27 11.13 11.17
N THR A 12 47.16 12.15 10.32
CA THR A 12 47.99 12.28 9.13
C THR A 12 49.35 12.80 9.56
N ILE A 13 50.35 11.93 9.49
CA ILE A 13 51.77 12.25 9.70
C ILE A 13 52.21 13.20 8.56
N ILE A 14 52.54 14.44 8.91
CA ILE A 14 53.21 15.38 8.01
C ILE A 14 54.66 14.94 7.89
N ALA A 15 54.99 14.26 6.79
CA ALA A 15 56.38 13.99 6.44
C ALA A 15 57.02 15.31 5.97
N LEU A 16 57.89 15.87 6.82
CA LEU A 16 58.78 16.97 6.48
C LEU A 16 59.82 16.48 5.46
N GLY A 17 59.50 16.66 4.17
CA GLY A 17 60.43 16.46 3.06
C GLY A 17 61.49 17.55 3.04
N SER A 18 62.74 17.13 3.19
CA SER A 18 63.95 17.92 3.36
C SER A 18 64.26 18.80 2.14
N ILE A 19 64.61 20.06 2.40
CA ILE A 19 65.09 21.03 1.40
C ILE A 19 66.53 20.64 1.03
N PHE A 20 66.74 20.16 -0.20
CA PHE A 20 68.06 20.12 -0.83
C PHE A 20 68.27 21.43 -1.60
N ILE A 21 69.24 22.23 -1.16
CA ILE A 21 69.69 23.44 -1.85
C ILE A 21 70.70 23.01 -2.92
N PHE A 22 70.31 23.11 -4.20
CA PHE A 22 71.28 23.13 -5.31
C PHE A 22 71.32 24.54 -5.90
N SER A 23 72.47 25.17 -5.73
CA SER A 23 72.91 26.36 -6.47
C SER A 23 73.11 25.97 -7.94
N GLY A 24 72.25 26.49 -8.82
CA GLY A 24 72.35 26.28 -10.27
C GLY A 24 71.41 27.22 -11.02
N CYS A 25 71.98 28.10 -11.82
CA CYS A 25 71.34 29.14 -12.63
C CYS A 25 70.17 28.65 -13.50
N SER A 26 69.12 29.50 -13.56
CA SER A 26 68.20 29.68 -14.70
C SER A 26 67.16 28.62 -15.06
N ALA A 27 66.77 27.69 -14.18
CA ALA A 27 65.63 26.77 -14.42
C ALA A 27 64.53 26.79 -13.33
N SER A 28 64.75 27.52 -12.23
CA SER A 28 63.92 27.47 -11.01
C SER A 28 62.60 28.25 -11.08
N THR A 29 62.42 29.12 -12.07
CA THR A 29 61.22 29.98 -12.18
C THR A 29 60.06 29.30 -12.92
N GLU A 30 60.34 28.36 -13.82
CA GLU A 30 59.29 27.60 -14.52
C GLU A 30 58.77 26.44 -13.65
N GLN A 31 59.68 25.75 -12.95
CA GLN A 31 59.33 24.62 -12.09
C GLN A 31 58.55 25.05 -10.83
N SER A 32 58.85 26.21 -10.25
CA SER A 32 58.07 26.77 -9.12
C SER A 32 56.70 27.28 -9.55
N LYS A 33 56.57 27.84 -10.76
CA LYS A 33 55.28 28.23 -11.35
C LYS A 33 54.41 27.01 -11.68
N SER A 34 54.99 25.93 -12.21
CA SER A 34 54.26 24.69 -12.52
C SER A 34 53.74 24.01 -11.25
N ILE A 35 54.56 23.93 -10.19
CA ILE A 35 54.15 23.38 -8.90
C ILE A 35 53.04 24.23 -8.26
N ALA A 36 53.15 25.56 -8.30
CA ALA A 36 52.11 26.45 -7.75
C ALA A 36 50.78 26.41 -8.54
N THR A 37 50.82 26.12 -9.85
CA THR A 37 49.61 25.94 -10.67
C THR A 37 48.97 24.57 -10.45
N GLU A 38 49.76 23.51 -10.29
CA GLU A 38 49.28 22.17 -9.93
C GLU A 38 48.58 22.17 -8.56
N THR A 39 49.16 22.82 -7.54
CA THR A 39 48.55 22.93 -6.20
C THR A 39 47.21 23.66 -6.24
N LYS A 40 47.14 24.83 -6.88
CA LYS A 40 45.88 25.59 -7.01
C LYS A 40 44.79 24.82 -7.75
N ASN A 41 45.17 24.08 -8.80
CA ASN A 41 44.21 23.26 -9.54
C ASN A 41 43.69 22.10 -8.68
N SER A 42 44.56 21.47 -7.87
CA SER A 42 44.17 20.41 -6.94
C SER A 42 43.21 20.89 -5.84
N GLU A 43 43.42 22.09 -5.28
CA GLU A 43 42.54 22.70 -4.29
C GLU A 43 41.16 23.03 -4.86
N MET A 44 41.10 23.57 -6.09
CA MET A 44 39.82 23.83 -6.76
C MET A 44 39.02 22.55 -7.00
N ILE A 45 39.67 21.49 -7.48
CA ILE A 45 39.04 20.18 -7.69
C ILE A 45 38.49 19.62 -6.37
N GLN A 46 39.26 19.73 -5.29
CA GLN A 46 38.85 19.23 -3.98
C GLN A 46 37.66 20.02 -3.41
N ASN A 47 37.69 21.35 -3.50
CA ASN A 47 36.59 22.20 -3.06
C ASN A 47 35.29 21.90 -3.82
N GLU A 48 35.36 21.66 -5.13
CA GLU A 48 34.18 21.33 -5.91
C GLU A 48 33.62 19.96 -5.53
N LYS A 49 34.49 18.96 -5.34
CA LYS A 49 34.08 17.65 -4.82
C LYS A 49 33.43 17.73 -3.45
N GLU A 50 33.93 18.58 -2.56
CA GLU A 50 33.37 18.76 -1.23
C GLU A 50 31.94 19.34 -1.29
N LYS A 51 31.70 20.35 -2.13
CA LYS A 51 30.35 20.88 -2.37
C LYS A 51 29.40 19.80 -2.92
N ILE A 52 29.85 19.02 -3.90
CA ILE A 52 29.05 17.94 -4.48
C ILE A 52 28.73 16.89 -3.42
N SER A 53 29.70 16.55 -2.56
CA SER A 53 29.50 15.59 -1.47
C SER A 53 28.46 16.08 -0.47
N GLN A 54 28.60 17.32 0.01
CA GLN A 54 27.65 17.94 0.93
C GLN A 54 26.24 17.94 0.35
N LYS A 55 26.09 18.36 -0.91
CA LYS A 55 24.79 18.37 -1.59
C LYS A 55 24.21 16.97 -1.74
N THR A 56 25.05 15.99 -2.08
CA THR A 56 24.65 14.58 -2.18
C THR A 56 24.13 14.04 -0.86
N GLU A 57 24.78 14.41 0.26
CA GLU A 57 24.35 14.04 1.61
C GLU A 57 23.02 14.71 1.98
N THR A 58 22.85 16.01 1.69
CA THR A 58 21.59 16.73 1.90
C THR A 58 20.44 16.05 1.16
N ILE A 59 20.61 15.77 -0.14
CA ILE A 59 19.61 15.06 -0.95
C ILE A 59 19.31 13.68 -0.36
N GLN A 60 20.33 12.95 0.11
CA GLN A 60 20.11 11.63 0.69
C GLN A 60 19.33 11.67 2.00
N SER A 61 19.57 12.69 2.82
CA SER A 61 18.88 12.91 4.09
C SER A 61 17.47 13.49 3.95
N GLU A 62 17.13 14.06 2.79
CA GLU A 62 15.80 14.63 2.54
C GLU A 62 14.72 13.54 2.66
N THR A 63 13.69 13.86 3.44
CA THR A 63 12.56 12.99 3.77
C THR A 63 11.33 13.27 2.91
N ASP A 64 11.17 14.50 2.42
CA ASP A 64 10.12 14.83 1.47
C ASP A 64 10.52 14.38 0.07
N ASN A 65 9.75 13.45 -0.50
CA ASN A 65 10.11 12.82 -1.76
C ASN A 65 10.11 13.81 -2.93
N ASP A 66 9.15 14.73 -2.99
CA ASP A 66 9.06 15.72 -4.08
C ASP A 66 10.25 16.69 -4.04
N THR A 67 10.62 17.17 -2.84
CA THR A 67 11.83 18.00 -2.62
C THR A 67 13.09 17.24 -2.98
N LYS A 68 13.22 15.99 -2.51
CA LYS A 68 14.35 15.11 -2.84
C LYS A 68 14.54 14.93 -4.34
N LEU A 69 13.44 14.71 -5.07
CA LEU A 69 13.45 14.56 -6.53
C LEU A 69 13.82 15.88 -7.22
N SER A 70 13.30 17.02 -6.73
CA SER A 70 13.65 18.34 -7.24
C SER A 70 15.15 18.62 -7.10
N ASP A 71 15.71 18.41 -5.92
CA ASP A 71 17.13 18.65 -5.65
C ASP A 71 18.03 17.70 -6.44
N TYR A 72 17.59 16.44 -6.62
CA TYR A 72 18.26 15.50 -7.52
C TYR A 72 18.31 16.00 -8.97
N LYS A 73 17.20 16.52 -9.50
CA LYS A 73 17.17 17.11 -10.85
C LYS A 73 18.05 18.35 -10.94
N GLN A 74 18.12 19.16 -9.88
CA GLN A 74 19.04 20.28 -9.82
C GLN A 74 20.50 19.80 -9.88
N LEU A 75 20.87 18.75 -9.15
CA LEU A 75 22.22 18.17 -9.20
C LEU A 75 22.59 17.67 -10.61
N ILE A 76 21.66 17.05 -11.33
CA ILE A 76 21.86 16.65 -12.74
C ILE A 76 22.14 17.87 -13.62
N ASN A 77 21.37 18.94 -13.45
CA ASN A 77 21.55 20.18 -14.21
C ASN A 77 22.90 20.86 -13.91
N GLU A 78 23.33 20.83 -12.64
CA GLU A 78 24.65 21.33 -12.22
C GLU A 78 25.78 20.51 -12.84
N SER A 79 25.69 19.17 -12.80
CA SER A 79 26.63 18.28 -13.48
C SER A 79 26.74 18.61 -14.98
N ASN A 80 25.60 18.71 -15.66
CA ASN A 80 25.54 19.06 -17.09
C ASN A 80 26.14 20.44 -17.39
N SER A 81 25.93 21.41 -16.50
CA SER A 81 26.46 22.78 -16.64
C SER A 81 27.96 22.80 -16.41
N TYR A 82 28.44 22.09 -15.38
CA TYR A 82 29.86 21.97 -15.05
C TYR A 82 30.65 21.30 -16.17
N ALA A 83 30.13 20.19 -16.72
CA ALA A 83 30.77 19.45 -17.82
C ALA A 83 30.95 20.30 -19.10
N LYS A 84 30.08 21.30 -19.33
CA LYS A 84 30.13 22.23 -20.46
C LYS A 84 30.93 23.50 -20.18
N SER A 85 31.36 23.71 -18.93
CA SER A 85 32.07 24.91 -18.54
C SER A 85 33.56 24.85 -18.92
N GLU A 86 34.20 26.02 -19.03
CA GLU A 86 35.67 26.12 -19.21
C GLU A 86 36.46 25.54 -18.05
N LYS A 87 35.82 25.37 -16.89
CA LYS A 87 36.42 24.82 -15.66
C LYS A 87 36.18 23.32 -15.52
N ASN A 88 35.75 22.65 -16.59
CA ASN A 88 35.47 21.24 -16.53
C ASN A 88 36.73 20.44 -16.17
N ASP A 89 36.63 19.62 -15.14
CA ASP A 89 37.66 18.65 -14.79
C ASP A 89 37.07 17.25 -14.79
N LYS A 90 37.77 16.30 -15.44
CA LYS A 90 37.30 14.93 -15.60
C LYS A 90 37.03 14.25 -14.26
N LYS A 91 37.84 14.50 -13.23
CA LYS A 91 37.66 13.89 -11.89
C LYS A 91 36.46 14.47 -11.16
N VAL A 92 36.10 15.72 -11.42
CA VAL A 92 34.90 16.35 -10.86
C VAL A 92 33.65 15.86 -11.58
N VAL A 93 33.68 15.74 -12.92
CA VAL A 93 32.59 15.13 -13.70
C VAL A 93 32.32 13.70 -13.25
N GLN A 94 33.36 12.88 -13.09
CA GLN A 94 33.22 11.52 -12.56
C GLN A 94 32.62 11.50 -11.15
N PHE A 95 32.98 12.47 -10.30
CA PHE A 95 32.41 12.57 -8.96
C PHE A 95 30.93 12.94 -8.98
N TYR A 96 30.50 13.82 -9.89
CA TYR A 96 29.07 14.06 -10.15
C TYR A 96 28.36 12.78 -10.60
N ASP A 97 28.93 12.05 -11.57
CA ASP A 97 28.34 10.80 -12.07
C ASP A 97 28.14 9.77 -10.95
N ASP A 98 29.17 9.57 -10.12
CA ASP A 98 29.12 8.66 -8.97
C ASP A 98 28.05 9.09 -7.95
N SER A 99 27.97 10.39 -7.64
CA SER A 99 26.94 10.96 -6.75
C SER A 99 25.52 10.77 -7.30
N ILE A 100 25.32 11.04 -8.59
CA ILE A 100 24.03 10.87 -9.28
C ILE A 100 23.63 9.39 -9.26
N ILE A 101 24.56 8.46 -9.54
CA ILE A 101 24.33 7.01 -9.48
C ILE A 101 23.95 6.59 -8.05
N LYS A 102 24.62 7.13 -7.04
CA LYS A 102 24.32 6.84 -5.63
C LYS A 102 22.90 7.26 -5.26
N ILE A 103 22.47 8.46 -5.65
CA ILE A 103 21.10 8.94 -5.39
C ILE A 103 20.07 8.12 -6.17
N LYS A 104 20.30 7.89 -7.47
CA LYS A 104 19.46 7.06 -8.34
C LYS A 104 19.24 5.65 -7.77
N THR A 105 20.29 5.05 -7.21
CA THR A 105 20.23 3.75 -6.55
C THR A 105 19.32 3.77 -5.32
N ASN A 106 19.29 4.87 -4.57
CA ASN A 106 18.40 4.99 -3.40
C ASN A 106 16.93 5.11 -3.79
N PHE A 107 16.59 5.91 -4.82
CA PHE A 107 15.23 5.96 -5.37
C PHE A 107 14.76 4.55 -5.80
N LYS A 108 15.57 3.87 -6.63
CA LYS A 108 15.26 2.50 -7.06
C LYS A 108 15.07 1.52 -5.90
N LYS A 109 15.92 1.58 -4.88
CA LYS A 109 15.79 0.71 -3.68
C LYS A 109 14.49 0.97 -2.92
N HIS A 110 14.09 2.23 -2.79
CA HIS A 110 12.82 2.59 -2.16
C HIS A 110 11.65 2.03 -2.97
N ASP A 111 11.62 2.27 -4.28
CA ASP A 111 10.54 1.79 -5.15
C ASP A 111 10.44 0.27 -5.18
N GLU A 112 11.58 -0.43 -5.26
CA GLU A 112 11.64 -1.87 -5.18
C GLU A 112 11.11 -2.40 -3.84
N LYS A 113 11.41 -1.72 -2.73
CA LYS A 113 10.91 -2.09 -1.41
C LYS A 113 9.39 -1.97 -1.37
N VAL A 114 8.83 -0.84 -1.80
CA VAL A 114 7.37 -0.64 -1.86
C VAL A 114 6.72 -1.69 -2.76
N LEU A 115 7.30 -1.98 -3.93
CA LEU A 115 6.79 -3.00 -4.84
C LEU A 115 6.80 -4.40 -4.20
N LYS A 116 7.90 -4.81 -3.56
CA LYS A 116 8.04 -6.13 -2.92
C LYS A 116 7.09 -6.29 -1.74
N GLU A 117 6.95 -5.28 -0.88
CA GLU A 117 6.03 -5.29 0.27
C GLU A 117 4.55 -5.38 -0.16
N ASN A 118 4.23 -4.90 -1.36
CA ASN A 118 2.88 -4.91 -1.91
C ASN A 118 2.62 -6.05 -2.91
N GLN A 119 3.62 -6.86 -3.23
CA GLN A 119 3.43 -8.12 -3.95
C GLN A 119 2.76 -9.15 -3.02
N SER A 120 2.02 -10.10 -3.59
CA SER A 120 1.41 -11.21 -2.86
C SER A 120 1.48 -12.47 -3.72
N ASP A 121 2.00 -13.55 -3.15
CA ASP A 121 2.13 -14.84 -3.83
C ASP A 121 0.84 -15.67 -3.73
N HIS A 122 -0.05 -15.31 -2.80
CA HIS A 122 -1.33 -16.00 -2.54
C HIS A 122 -2.49 -14.99 -2.60
N VAL A 123 -2.66 -14.36 -3.76
CA VAL A 123 -3.69 -13.34 -3.99
C VAL A 123 -5.10 -13.84 -3.64
N ASP A 124 -5.38 -15.12 -3.88
CA ASP A 124 -6.69 -15.72 -3.61
C ASP A 124 -7.06 -15.80 -2.13
N GLN A 125 -6.06 -15.73 -1.23
CA GLN A 125 -6.25 -15.77 0.22
C GLN A 125 -6.33 -14.37 0.86
N GLU A 126 -6.09 -13.31 0.08
CA GLU A 126 -6.11 -11.95 0.57
C GLU A 126 -7.54 -11.44 0.77
N SER A 127 -7.77 -10.67 1.84
CA SER A 127 -9.05 -10.01 2.05
C SER A 127 -9.26 -8.88 1.03
N LYS A 128 -10.53 -8.61 0.69
CA LYS A 128 -10.92 -7.51 -0.21
C LYS A 128 -10.30 -6.17 0.19
N ASN A 129 -10.35 -5.82 1.47
CA ASN A 129 -9.79 -4.55 1.97
C ASN A 129 -8.27 -4.49 1.77
N LYS A 130 -7.55 -5.58 2.03
CA LYS A 130 -6.10 -5.64 1.84
C LYS A 130 -5.71 -5.56 0.36
N LEU A 131 -6.48 -6.18 -0.54
CA LEU A 131 -6.31 -6.04 -1.99
C LEU A 131 -6.53 -4.60 -2.47
N ILE A 132 -7.54 -3.91 -1.94
CA ILE A 132 -7.79 -2.49 -2.24
C ILE A 132 -6.64 -1.61 -1.76
N GLN A 133 -6.14 -1.83 -0.54
CA GLN A 133 -4.99 -1.11 -0.01
C GLN A 133 -3.74 -1.30 -0.87
N LYS A 134 -3.37 -2.55 -1.19
CA LYS A 134 -2.25 -2.86 -2.08
C LYS A 134 -2.42 -2.21 -3.46
N THR A 135 -3.65 -2.20 -3.99
CA THR A 135 -3.97 -1.55 -5.28
C THR A 135 -3.68 -0.05 -5.24
N ASN A 136 -4.12 0.64 -4.18
CA ASN A 136 -3.89 2.07 -4.03
C ASN A 136 -2.39 2.38 -3.90
N THR A 137 -1.69 1.66 -3.03
CA THR A 137 -0.23 1.83 -2.83
C THR A 137 0.54 1.63 -4.13
N LEU A 138 0.23 0.57 -4.89
CA LEU A 138 0.88 0.30 -6.18
C LEU A 138 0.55 1.35 -7.24
N THR A 139 -0.67 1.87 -7.23
CA THR A 139 -1.08 2.95 -8.15
C THR A 139 -0.33 4.24 -7.85
N ASP A 140 -0.16 4.58 -6.57
CA ASP A 140 0.60 5.76 -6.17
C ASP A 140 2.11 5.58 -6.44
N LEU A 141 2.65 4.38 -6.20
CA LEU A 141 4.02 4.04 -6.62
C LEU A 141 4.21 4.22 -8.13
N LYS A 142 3.26 3.80 -8.96
CA LYS A 142 3.32 4.01 -10.41
C LYS A 142 3.39 5.49 -10.77
N LYS A 143 2.54 6.32 -10.16
CA LYS A 143 2.56 7.78 -10.38
C LYS A 143 3.90 8.38 -9.95
N TRP A 144 4.46 7.90 -8.84
CA TRP A 144 5.75 8.33 -8.36
C TRP A 144 6.88 8.00 -9.35
N ILE A 145 6.99 6.74 -9.78
CA ILE A 145 7.95 6.30 -10.81
C ILE A 145 7.79 7.10 -12.12
N GLN A 146 6.56 7.49 -12.47
CA GLN A 146 6.31 8.36 -13.63
C GLN A 146 6.86 9.77 -13.46
N LYS A 147 6.85 10.35 -12.25
CA LYS A 147 7.51 11.64 -11.96
C LYS A 147 9.03 11.54 -12.06
N GLU A 148 9.59 10.43 -11.60
CA GLU A 148 11.02 10.13 -11.68
C GLU A 148 11.50 9.92 -13.13
N ASN A 149 10.67 9.29 -13.97
CA ASN A 149 10.85 9.11 -15.41
C ASN A 149 12.25 8.57 -15.78
N THR A 150 12.79 8.99 -16.93
CA THR A 150 14.10 8.57 -17.43
C THR A 150 15.29 9.12 -16.65
N ASP A 151 15.07 10.01 -15.69
CA ASP A 151 16.13 10.55 -14.83
C ASP A 151 16.62 9.42 -13.90
N VAL A 152 15.68 8.72 -13.26
CA VAL A 152 15.99 7.61 -12.36
C VAL A 152 16.04 6.27 -13.08
N TYR A 153 15.22 6.01 -14.09
CA TYR A 153 15.17 4.72 -14.77
C TYR A 153 15.71 4.79 -16.20
N LYS A 154 16.38 3.73 -16.68
CA LYS A 154 16.51 3.57 -18.13
C LYS A 154 15.13 3.31 -18.73
N LYS A 155 14.93 3.64 -20.00
CA LYS A 155 13.62 3.50 -20.66
C LYS A 155 13.03 2.09 -20.58
N ASP A 156 13.87 1.07 -20.75
CA ASP A 156 13.44 -0.33 -20.68
C ASP A 156 13.11 -0.74 -19.23
N GLU A 157 13.91 -0.30 -18.26
CA GLU A 157 13.65 -0.54 -16.83
C GLU A 157 12.33 0.11 -16.39
N PHE A 158 12.10 1.37 -16.79
CA PHE A 158 10.87 2.11 -16.55
C PHE A 158 9.65 1.38 -17.10
N THR A 159 9.75 0.89 -18.34
CA THR A 159 8.67 0.15 -18.99
C THR A 159 8.41 -1.18 -18.27
N ALA A 160 9.47 -1.89 -17.87
CA ALA A 160 9.35 -3.16 -17.17
C ALA A 160 8.67 -3.01 -15.80
N ILE A 161 9.09 -2.03 -14.99
CA ILE A 161 8.54 -1.83 -13.64
C ILE A 161 7.08 -1.35 -13.70
N THR A 162 6.75 -0.41 -14.59
CA THR A 162 5.37 0.08 -14.74
C THR A 162 4.43 -1.02 -15.24
N THR A 163 4.88 -1.84 -16.20
CA THR A 163 4.12 -3.01 -16.68
C THR A 163 3.90 -4.04 -15.58
N LYS A 164 4.92 -4.30 -14.74
CA LYS A 164 4.79 -5.21 -13.59
C LYS A 164 3.75 -4.70 -12.59
N ILE A 165 3.79 -3.41 -12.28
CA ILE A 165 2.81 -2.76 -11.39
C ILE A 165 1.39 -2.87 -11.97
N ASP A 166 1.22 -2.59 -13.26
CA ASP A 166 -0.08 -2.68 -13.92
C ASP A 166 -0.69 -4.08 -13.86
N LYS A 167 0.13 -5.11 -14.09
CA LYS A 167 -0.30 -6.51 -13.97
C LYS A 167 -0.77 -6.84 -12.55
N LEU A 168 -0.05 -6.39 -11.52
CA LEU A 168 -0.43 -6.62 -10.12
C LEU A 168 -1.74 -5.90 -9.77
N VAL A 169 -1.86 -4.63 -10.15
CA VAL A 169 -3.08 -3.83 -9.95
C VAL A 169 -4.29 -4.50 -10.60
N LEU A 170 -4.18 -4.91 -11.86
CA LEU A 170 -5.25 -5.62 -12.56
C LEU A 170 -5.64 -6.92 -11.86
N THR A 171 -4.65 -7.69 -11.40
CA THR A 171 -4.88 -8.95 -10.69
C THR A 171 -5.63 -8.72 -9.37
N TYR A 172 -5.22 -7.72 -8.59
CA TYR A 172 -5.84 -7.41 -7.29
C TYR A 172 -7.25 -6.84 -7.45
N GLN A 173 -7.48 -5.98 -8.45
CA GLN A 173 -8.81 -5.47 -8.76
C GLN A 173 -9.76 -6.60 -9.18
N ALA A 174 -9.30 -7.51 -10.03
CA ALA A 174 -10.10 -8.67 -10.45
C ALA A 174 -10.46 -9.56 -9.25
N GLN A 175 -9.51 -9.84 -8.36
CA GLN A 175 -9.78 -10.66 -7.17
C GLN A 175 -10.71 -9.96 -6.18
N SER A 176 -10.49 -8.66 -5.92
CA SER A 176 -11.35 -7.85 -5.07
C SER A 176 -12.80 -7.84 -5.57
N LYS A 177 -12.99 -7.75 -6.89
CA LYS A 177 -14.31 -7.85 -7.53
C LYS A 177 -14.94 -9.23 -7.34
N LYS A 178 -14.19 -10.32 -7.55
CA LYS A 178 -14.69 -11.68 -7.30
C LYS A 178 -15.19 -11.87 -5.87
N ILE A 179 -14.45 -11.37 -4.89
CA ILE A 179 -14.86 -11.42 -3.48
C ILE A 179 -16.15 -10.62 -3.27
N ALA A 180 -16.23 -9.40 -3.82
CA ALA A 180 -17.43 -8.57 -3.72
C ALA A 180 -18.68 -9.23 -4.34
N ASP A 181 -18.52 -9.88 -5.48
CA ASP A 181 -19.60 -10.58 -6.17
C ASP A 181 -20.06 -11.81 -5.36
N ALA A 182 -19.13 -12.55 -4.74
CA ALA A 182 -19.44 -13.67 -3.86
C ALA A 182 -20.17 -13.23 -2.57
N GLU A 183 -19.73 -12.15 -1.93
CA GLU A 183 -20.40 -11.53 -0.77
C GLU A 183 -21.85 -11.16 -1.11
N LYS A 184 -22.05 -10.53 -2.27
CA LYS A 184 -23.38 -10.13 -2.74
C LYS A 184 -24.28 -11.34 -3.02
N ALA A 185 -23.75 -12.39 -3.65
CA ALA A 185 -24.50 -13.61 -3.92
C ALA A 185 -24.90 -14.32 -2.62
N ALA A 186 -23.99 -14.41 -1.64
CA ALA A 186 -24.29 -14.98 -0.33
C ALA A 186 -25.36 -14.19 0.42
N ALA A 187 -25.28 -12.85 0.41
CA ALA A 187 -26.28 -11.98 1.02
C ALA A 187 -27.67 -12.14 0.38
N GLN A 188 -27.74 -12.24 -0.95
CA GLN A 188 -29.00 -12.49 -1.66
C GLN A 188 -29.61 -13.84 -1.30
N LYS A 189 -28.79 -14.90 -1.22
CA LYS A 189 -29.25 -16.23 -0.81
C LYS A 189 -29.79 -16.22 0.62
N ALA A 190 -29.08 -15.59 1.55
CA ALA A 190 -29.52 -15.47 2.94
C ALA A 190 -30.82 -14.66 3.07
N ALA A 191 -30.98 -13.59 2.30
CA ALA A 191 -32.23 -12.81 2.27
C ALA A 191 -33.40 -13.62 1.71
N ALA A 192 -33.19 -14.41 0.65
CA ALA A 192 -34.20 -15.29 0.08
C ALA A 192 -34.63 -16.40 1.06
N GLU A 193 -33.66 -17.04 1.74
CA GLU A 193 -33.93 -18.06 2.77
C GLU A 193 -34.72 -17.47 3.95
N LYS A 194 -34.37 -16.25 4.40
CA LYS A 194 -35.11 -15.55 5.46
C LYS A 194 -36.55 -15.23 5.04
N ALA A 195 -36.75 -14.73 3.82
CA ALA A 195 -38.09 -14.43 3.29
C ALA A 195 -38.95 -15.70 3.16
N ALA A 196 -38.36 -16.81 2.70
CA ALA A 196 -39.05 -18.10 2.63
C ALA A 196 -39.43 -18.63 4.02
N ALA A 197 -38.54 -18.50 5.00
CA ALA A 197 -38.83 -18.89 6.39
C ALA A 197 -39.96 -18.05 7.01
N GLU A 198 -39.99 -16.74 6.73
CA GLU A 198 -41.03 -15.83 7.21
C GLU A 198 -42.39 -16.15 6.56
N GLN A 199 -42.43 -16.42 5.25
CA GLN A 199 -43.66 -16.87 4.58
C GLN A 199 -44.16 -18.20 5.13
N ALA A 200 -43.26 -19.16 5.39
CA ALA A 200 -43.65 -20.44 5.99
C ALA A 200 -44.20 -20.27 7.43
N ALA A 201 -43.63 -19.36 8.22
CA ALA A 201 -44.13 -19.02 9.55
C ALA A 201 -45.51 -18.35 9.47
N ALA A 202 -45.71 -17.41 8.56
CA ALA A 202 -47.00 -16.76 8.33
C ALA A 202 -48.08 -17.76 7.89
N GLN A 203 -47.75 -18.69 6.98
CA GLN A 203 -48.68 -19.76 6.57
C GLN A 203 -49.05 -20.67 7.76
N LYS A 204 -48.09 -21.07 8.60
CA LYS A 204 -48.38 -21.85 9.81
C LYS A 204 -49.29 -21.10 10.78
N ALA A 205 -49.07 -19.79 10.97
CA ALA A 205 -49.92 -18.96 11.80
C ALA A 205 -51.37 -18.91 11.25
N VAL A 206 -51.56 -18.69 9.95
CA VAL A 206 -52.90 -18.68 9.32
C VAL A 206 -53.59 -20.05 9.44
N VAL A 207 -52.87 -21.15 9.25
CA VAL A 207 -53.43 -22.51 9.46
C VAL A 207 -53.82 -22.75 10.92
N GLN A 208 -53.07 -22.20 11.88
CA GLN A 208 -53.42 -22.31 13.30
C GLN A 208 -54.63 -21.43 13.66
N SER A 209 -54.71 -20.20 13.16
CA SER A 209 -55.85 -19.30 13.37
C SER A 209 -57.15 -19.85 12.77
N THR A 210 -57.11 -20.41 11.56
CA THR A 210 -58.28 -21.04 10.92
C THR A 210 -58.76 -22.28 11.67
N LYS A 211 -57.87 -23.08 12.26
CA LYS A 211 -58.27 -24.19 13.15
C LYS A 211 -58.98 -23.69 14.41
N THR A 212 -58.50 -22.62 15.04
CA THR A 212 -59.15 -22.05 16.23
C THR A 212 -60.50 -21.42 15.90
N GLN A 213 -60.60 -20.70 14.78
CA GLN A 213 -61.82 -20.02 14.36
C GLN A 213 -62.91 -21.00 13.90
N ASN A 214 -62.56 -22.15 13.30
CA ASN A 214 -63.50 -23.24 13.05
C ASN A 214 -63.99 -23.92 14.34
N GLN A 215 -63.20 -23.94 15.41
CA GLN A 215 -63.66 -24.43 16.72
C GLN A 215 -64.68 -23.46 17.37
N GLU A 216 -64.51 -22.16 17.18
CA GLU A 216 -65.44 -21.14 17.68
C GLU A 216 -66.70 -20.99 16.81
N SER A 217 -66.61 -21.06 15.49
CA SER A 217 -67.78 -20.95 14.60
C SER A 217 -68.72 -22.16 14.72
N VAL A 218 -68.19 -23.34 15.01
CA VAL A 218 -68.96 -24.56 15.29
C VAL A 218 -69.69 -24.42 16.64
N SER A 219 -69.17 -23.65 17.61
CA SER A 219 -69.89 -23.30 18.85
C SER A 219 -71.06 -22.31 18.69
N SER A 220 -71.28 -21.74 17.48
CA SER A 220 -72.34 -20.75 17.23
C SER A 220 -73.78 -21.28 17.31
N GLN A 221 -73.98 -22.60 17.46
CA GLN A 221 -75.31 -23.20 17.71
C GLN A 221 -75.77 -23.11 19.17
N GLY A 222 -75.13 -22.26 19.99
CA GLY A 222 -75.47 -22.02 21.40
C GLY A 222 -74.86 -23.03 22.38
N TYR A 223 -74.08 -23.99 21.88
CA TYR A 223 -73.36 -24.94 22.71
C TYR A 223 -71.95 -24.44 23.04
N LYS A 224 -71.57 -24.47 24.31
CA LYS A 224 -70.23 -24.07 24.79
C LYS A 224 -69.45 -25.29 25.26
N ARG A 225 -68.15 -25.38 24.94
CA ARG A 225 -67.28 -26.46 25.42
C ARG A 225 -66.50 -25.99 26.65
N ASP A 226 -66.56 -26.72 27.76
CA ASP A 226 -65.79 -26.39 28.97
C ASP A 226 -64.30 -26.73 28.79
N ALA A 227 -63.46 -26.27 29.73
CA ALA A 227 -62.01 -26.53 29.70
C ALA A 227 -61.65 -28.02 29.82
N ARG A 228 -62.62 -28.89 30.19
CA ARG A 228 -62.48 -30.35 30.25
C ARG A 228 -63.00 -31.02 28.97
N GLY A 229 -63.33 -30.26 27.94
CA GLY A 229 -63.79 -30.75 26.64
C GLY A 229 -65.27 -31.16 26.59
N ARG A 230 -66.06 -30.88 27.63
CA ARG A 230 -67.48 -31.26 27.68
C ARG A 230 -68.36 -30.16 27.12
N TRP A 231 -69.32 -30.54 26.29
CA TRP A 231 -70.26 -29.59 25.72
C TRP A 231 -71.41 -29.28 26.69
N HIS A 232 -71.85 -28.02 26.73
CA HIS A 232 -72.96 -27.51 27.50
C HIS A 232 -73.95 -26.78 26.59
N ARG A 233 -75.23 -26.91 26.90
CA ARG A 233 -76.33 -26.14 26.30
C ARG A 233 -76.26 -24.65 26.73
N PRO A 234 -77.02 -23.74 26.08
CA PRO A 234 -77.13 -22.35 26.50
C PRO A 234 -77.55 -22.19 27.98
N ASN A 235 -78.41 -23.10 28.47
CA ASN A 235 -78.89 -23.13 29.86
C ASN A 235 -77.86 -23.66 30.88
N GLY A 236 -76.63 -24.01 30.45
CA GLY A 236 -75.54 -24.46 31.31
C GLY A 236 -75.50 -25.97 31.62
N GLN A 237 -76.54 -26.74 31.28
CA GLN A 237 -76.52 -28.19 31.45
C GLN A 237 -75.63 -28.87 30.40
N TYR A 238 -75.11 -30.07 30.73
CA TYR A 238 -74.35 -30.86 29.78
C TYR A 238 -75.20 -31.24 28.57
N ALA A 239 -74.60 -31.14 27.38
CA ALA A 239 -75.18 -31.64 26.15
C ALA A 239 -74.80 -33.12 25.97
N SER A 240 -75.76 -33.92 25.49
CA SER A 240 -75.54 -35.34 25.24
C SER A 240 -74.76 -35.56 23.93
N LYS A 241 -74.11 -36.73 23.81
CA LYS A 241 -73.37 -37.11 22.60
C LYS A 241 -74.22 -37.09 21.34
N VAL A 242 -75.49 -37.46 21.45
CA VAL A 242 -76.46 -37.46 20.35
C VAL A 242 -76.77 -36.03 19.90
N GLU A 243 -76.94 -35.10 20.85
CA GLU A 243 -77.21 -33.69 20.55
C GLU A 243 -76.02 -33.01 19.88
N ILE A 244 -74.80 -33.28 20.35
CA ILE A 244 -73.57 -32.73 19.78
C ILE A 244 -73.32 -33.25 18.37
N ALA A 245 -73.52 -34.56 18.13
CA ALA A 245 -73.43 -35.13 16.79
C ALA A 245 -74.48 -34.55 15.83
N LYS A 246 -75.73 -34.35 16.30
CA LYS A 246 -76.81 -33.74 15.50
C LYS A 246 -76.52 -32.28 15.14
N ALA A 247 -75.83 -31.56 16.02
CA ALA A 247 -75.37 -30.19 15.82
C ALA A 247 -74.15 -30.08 14.88
N GLY A 248 -73.57 -31.20 14.43
CA GLY A 248 -72.35 -31.20 13.61
C GLY A 248 -71.09 -30.83 14.40
N LEU A 249 -71.18 -30.85 15.74
CA LEU A 249 -70.09 -30.54 16.64
C LEU A 249 -69.23 -31.79 16.87
N ALA A 250 -67.91 -31.64 16.98
CA ALA A 250 -67.02 -32.73 17.34
C ALA A 250 -67.09 -33.01 18.85
N TRP A 251 -67.29 -34.28 19.25
CA TRP A 251 -67.32 -34.71 20.66
C TRP A 251 -65.94 -34.57 21.32
#